data_AF-K0R487-F1
#
_entry.id   AF-K0R487-F1
#
_cell.length_a   1.000
_cell.length_b   1.000
_cell.length_c   1.000
_cell.angle_alpha   90.00
_cell.angle_beta   90.00
_cell.angle_gamma   90.00
#
_symmetry.space_group_name_H-M   'P 1'
#
loop_
_entity.id
_entity.type
_entity.pdbx_description
1 polymer ?
#
loop_
_entity_poly.entity_id
_entity_poly.type
_entity_poly.pdbx_seq_one_letter_code
_entity_poly.pdbx_strand_id
1 'polypeptide(L)'
;MPCAQLKGQWTPVDKSPRYTANPPDKPLSDSVAGEKRPLLVVPVAAPVPDKDGRGHGWKSKYSCDRRTKEQRGRRCPLCRGAIPPSRDQIANYKMLQLVMKKKGKSDPQYEDYAREVKQFEAEYGEDWEGTAIEYDDDCVSLPFYVADAAMGGSSRTALQWLGKGNIKERVNAKCEVAGNAGLLLLAALNKEYDLMTYLLLNGADVNITDSDGSSVLTLICGSTEDKSTAVKILLSWGAEIFAEGRRVSSQEMKHPVDNAALANLILSELGGRRCKIVSAPNTRDDLVGKTCVVGGHITNSSQYEVTVEFTNESLLLGAENLERYDRTPQDPGYFVECKNNRLIRRDFESNEECRAFVAGLGADEGGFVEVDPDAEAKAEQAAADLLAELGLDDLEDPGSNAPKKWARSAPPAGKKKKRGGKKKGRK
;
A
#
# COMPACT_ATOMS: atom_id res chain seq x y z
N MET A 1 40.82 21.07 -3.65
CA MET A 1 40.83 22.44 -4.19
C MET A 1 39.80 22.52 -5.32
N PRO A 2 38.92 23.53 -5.31
CA PRO A 2 37.74 23.59 -6.18
C PRO A 2 38.13 24.01 -7.60
N CYS A 3 37.48 23.41 -8.60
CA CYS A 3 37.73 23.75 -10.00
C CYS A 3 37.10 25.12 -10.31
N ALA A 4 37.98 26.07 -10.61
CA ALA A 4 37.67 27.45 -10.94
C ALA A 4 36.87 27.58 -12.25
N GLN A 5 35.93 28.54 -12.22
CA GLN A 5 35.48 29.42 -13.30
C GLN A 5 35.92 29.07 -14.73
N LEU A 6 34.94 28.71 -15.57
CA LEU A 6 34.92 29.14 -16.96
C LEU A 6 33.82 30.20 -17.13
N LYS A 7 34.25 31.46 -17.09
CA LYS A 7 33.50 32.59 -17.65
C LYS A 7 33.49 32.42 -19.17
N GLY A 8 32.32 32.13 -19.73
CA GLY A 8 32.03 32.23 -21.16
C GLY A 8 30.90 33.23 -21.36
N GLN A 9 31.24 34.36 -21.96
CA GLN A 9 30.36 35.48 -22.28
C GLN A 9 29.17 35.01 -23.12
N TRP A 10 27.96 35.37 -22.71
CA TRP A 10 26.83 35.58 -23.62
C TRP A 10 26.20 36.92 -23.28
N THR A 11 26.35 37.86 -24.21
CA THR A 11 25.71 39.17 -24.23
C THR A 11 24.19 39.02 -24.39
N PRO A 12 23.36 39.68 -23.58
CA PRO A 12 21.93 39.76 -23.85
C PRO A 12 21.70 40.74 -25.01
N VAL A 13 21.00 40.30 -26.05
CA VAL A 13 20.43 41.23 -27.04
C VAL A 13 19.24 41.92 -26.39
N ASP A 14 19.44 43.22 -26.27
CA ASP A 14 18.59 44.28 -25.76
C ASP A 14 17.23 44.34 -26.45
N LYS A 15 16.14 44.29 -25.67
CA LYS A 15 14.89 45.02 -25.91
C LYS A 15 14.18 45.29 -24.58
N SER A 16 14.54 46.39 -23.94
CA SER A 16 13.60 47.15 -23.08
C SER A 16 12.82 48.16 -23.96
N PRO A 17 11.67 48.69 -23.51
CA PRO A 17 11.71 49.85 -22.63
C PRO A 17 10.78 49.73 -21.40
N ARG A 18 11.31 50.01 -20.20
CA ARG A 18 11.05 51.21 -19.36
C ARG A 18 9.59 51.31 -18.90
N TYR A 19 9.27 51.35 -17.61
CA TYR A 19 9.69 52.37 -16.64
C TYR A 19 9.58 51.87 -15.19
N THR A 20 10.60 52.13 -14.37
CA THR A 20 10.43 52.42 -12.93
C THR A 20 11.32 53.62 -12.59
N ALA A 21 10.80 54.54 -11.77
CA ALA A 21 11.52 55.73 -11.32
C ALA A 21 11.82 55.64 -9.81
N ASN A 22 13.12 55.44 -9.54
CA ASN A 22 14.00 55.95 -8.48
C ASN A 22 13.85 55.64 -6.96
N PRO A 23 15.01 55.59 -6.24
CA PRO A 23 15.19 55.17 -4.84
C PRO A 23 15.48 56.36 -3.90
N PRO A 24 15.91 56.18 -2.62
CA PRO A 24 17.35 56.01 -2.32
C PRO A 24 17.77 55.23 -1.03
N ASP A 25 19.06 54.87 -1.02
CA ASP A 25 20.04 54.79 0.08
C ASP A 25 20.21 53.62 1.10
N LYS A 26 21.51 53.25 1.22
CA LYS A 26 22.31 52.24 1.99
C LYS A 26 22.32 52.43 3.53
N PRO A 27 23.05 51.64 4.39
CA PRO A 27 24.12 50.63 4.14
C PRO A 27 24.07 49.30 4.95
N LEU A 28 25.09 48.47 4.67
CA LEU A 28 25.50 47.16 5.19
C LEU A 28 25.53 46.98 6.72
N SER A 29 25.26 45.75 7.19
CA SER A 29 26.05 45.08 8.23
C SER A 29 26.00 43.54 8.12
N ASP A 30 27.12 42.92 8.50
CA ASP A 30 27.62 41.57 8.25
C ASP A 30 26.89 40.34 8.87
N SER A 31 27.23 39.17 8.30
CA SER A 31 27.33 37.83 8.92
C SER A 31 26.00 37.08 9.19
N VAL A 32 25.80 35.79 8.91
CA VAL A 32 26.67 34.61 8.79
C VAL A 32 26.08 33.68 7.71
N ALA A 33 26.94 33.22 6.80
CA ALA A 33 26.59 32.26 5.76
C ALA A 33 26.44 30.84 6.36
N GLY A 34 25.22 30.32 6.41
CA GLY A 34 24.97 28.89 6.46
C GLY A 34 25.08 28.33 5.04
N GLU A 35 26.18 27.64 4.75
CA GLU A 35 26.50 27.06 3.46
C GLU A 35 25.53 25.91 3.11
N LYS A 36 24.36 26.23 2.55
CA LYS A 36 23.52 25.21 1.89
C LYS A 36 24.24 24.75 0.63
N ARG A 37 24.74 23.51 0.63
CA ARG A 37 25.29 22.86 -0.56
C ARG A 37 24.21 22.80 -1.66
N PRO A 38 24.57 22.98 -2.94
CA PRO A 38 23.58 23.04 -4.00
C PRO A 38 22.91 21.68 -4.20
N LEU A 39 21.58 21.70 -4.19
CA LEU A 39 20.72 20.59 -4.62
C LEU A 39 21.05 20.24 -6.08
N LEU A 40 21.35 18.96 -6.32
CA LEU A 40 21.59 18.47 -7.67
C LEU A 40 20.24 18.11 -8.30
N VAL A 41 19.50 19.12 -8.75
CA VAL A 41 18.32 18.93 -9.60
C VAL A 41 18.83 18.49 -10.97
N VAL A 42 18.70 17.21 -11.29
CA VAL A 42 18.96 16.71 -12.65
C VAL A 42 17.70 17.01 -13.47
N PRO A 43 17.76 17.84 -14.52
CA PRO A 43 16.61 18.08 -15.37
C PRO A 43 16.23 16.81 -16.12
N VAL A 44 14.92 16.57 -16.17
CA VAL A 44 14.21 15.51 -16.90
C VAL A 44 14.77 15.32 -18.29
N ALA A 45 15.29 14.12 -18.58
CA ALA A 45 15.33 13.57 -19.93
C ALA A 45 14.19 12.55 -20.04
N ALA A 46 13.08 13.00 -20.60
CA ALA A 46 12.00 12.14 -21.04
C ALA A 46 12.51 11.15 -22.12
N PRO A 47 11.89 9.95 -22.24
CA PRO A 47 12.37 8.90 -23.13
C PRO A 47 12.11 9.25 -24.60
N VAL A 48 13.11 9.08 -25.45
CA VAL A 48 12.92 8.93 -26.90
C VAL A 48 12.74 7.43 -27.17
N PRO A 49 11.64 6.96 -27.78
CA PRO A 49 11.54 5.57 -28.18
C PRO A 49 12.35 5.37 -29.46
N ASP A 50 13.36 4.51 -29.41
CA ASP A 50 14.01 4.00 -30.62
C ASP A 50 13.57 2.55 -30.86
N LYS A 51 13.23 2.24 -32.11
CA LYS A 51 12.56 0.99 -32.51
C LYS A 51 13.47 -0.23 -32.56
N ASP A 52 14.75 -0.09 -32.23
CA ASP A 52 15.76 -1.12 -32.49
C ASP A 52 16.50 -1.58 -31.23
N GLY A 53 15.77 -2.17 -30.27
CA GLY A 53 16.21 -3.33 -29.46
C GLY A 53 17.65 -3.44 -28.92
N ARG A 54 18.41 -2.35 -28.75
CA ARG A 54 19.77 -2.34 -28.20
C ARG A 54 19.89 -1.21 -27.19
N GLY A 55 19.48 -1.51 -25.96
CA GLY A 55 19.45 -0.58 -24.85
C GLY A 55 20.84 -0.14 -24.39
N HIS A 56 21.09 1.17 -24.43
CA HIS A 56 22.18 1.80 -23.71
C HIS A 56 21.88 1.80 -22.19
N GLY A 57 22.58 0.95 -21.44
CA GLY A 57 23.23 1.29 -20.16
C GLY A 57 22.43 1.76 -18.94
N TRP A 58 21.11 1.95 -19.00
CA TRP A 58 20.29 2.28 -17.82
C TRP A 58 19.36 1.11 -17.50
N LYS A 59 19.70 0.36 -16.46
CA LYS A 59 18.84 -0.73 -15.97
C LYS A 59 17.57 -0.14 -15.33
N SER A 60 16.47 -0.89 -15.38
CA SER A 60 15.22 -0.59 -14.66
C SER A 60 15.51 -0.14 -13.22
N LYS A 61 14.76 0.83 -12.69
CA LYS A 61 14.88 1.23 -11.27
C LYS A 61 14.65 0.07 -10.29
N TYR A 62 13.99 -0.98 -10.76
CA TYR A 62 13.68 -2.21 -10.05
C TYR A 62 14.67 -3.36 -10.34
N SER A 63 15.76 -3.11 -11.07
CA SER A 63 16.70 -4.17 -11.43
C SER A 63 17.55 -4.59 -10.22
N CYS A 64 17.06 -5.52 -9.41
CA CYS A 64 17.88 -6.36 -8.53
C CYS A 64 18.15 -7.68 -9.25
N ASP A 65 18.97 -7.63 -10.30
CA ASP A 65 19.27 -8.83 -11.08
C ASP A 65 20.25 -9.72 -10.28
N ARG A 66 19.71 -10.73 -9.56
CA ARG A 66 20.47 -11.75 -8.79
C ARG A 66 21.53 -12.48 -9.64
N ARG A 67 21.49 -12.39 -10.98
CA ARG A 67 22.36 -13.17 -11.89
C ARG A 67 23.28 -12.37 -12.81
N THR A 68 23.20 -11.05 -12.90
CA THR A 68 24.16 -10.25 -13.70
C THR A 68 24.94 -9.26 -12.84
N LYS A 69 25.77 -9.83 -11.95
CA LYS A 69 26.86 -9.12 -11.28
C LYS A 69 28.00 -8.84 -12.27
N GLU A 70 27.77 -7.95 -13.23
CA GLU A 70 28.89 -7.20 -13.79
C GLU A 70 28.95 -5.85 -13.07
N GLN A 71 29.93 -5.76 -12.18
CA GLN A 71 30.38 -4.55 -11.52
C GLN A 71 30.93 -3.54 -12.54
N ARG A 72 30.05 -2.94 -13.36
CA ARG A 72 30.41 -1.70 -14.08
C ARG A 72 29.92 -0.55 -13.23
N GLY A 73 30.86 0.08 -12.54
CA GLY A 73 30.62 1.12 -11.55
C GLY A 73 29.62 2.16 -12.05
N ARG A 74 28.53 2.30 -11.28
CA ARG A 74 27.48 3.30 -11.45
C ARG A 74 28.03 4.69 -11.12
N ARG A 75 28.97 5.14 -11.93
CA ARG A 75 29.40 6.53 -11.98
C ARG A 75 28.51 7.23 -12.99
N CYS A 76 28.01 8.40 -12.64
CA CYS A 76 27.22 9.22 -13.54
C CYS A 76 27.98 9.37 -14.88
N PRO A 77 27.37 9.05 -16.03
CA PRO A 77 28.08 9.10 -17.31
C PRO A 77 28.52 10.53 -17.67
N LEU A 78 27.87 11.54 -17.08
CA LEU A 78 28.18 12.95 -17.29
C LEU A 78 29.30 13.44 -16.36
N CYS A 79 29.16 13.25 -15.05
CA CYS A 79 30.09 13.83 -14.07
C CYS A 79 31.03 12.83 -13.41
N ARG A 80 30.88 11.53 -13.71
CA ARG A 80 31.57 10.40 -13.08
C ARG A 80 31.41 10.33 -11.54
N GLY A 81 30.52 11.13 -10.96
CA GLY A 81 30.17 11.08 -9.54
C GLY A 81 29.46 9.78 -9.19
N ALA A 82 29.52 9.38 -7.91
CA ALA A 82 28.75 8.25 -7.42
C ALA A 82 27.25 8.54 -7.57
N ILE A 83 26.51 7.57 -8.11
CA ILE A 83 25.05 7.68 -8.22
C ILE A 83 24.46 7.28 -6.85
N PRO A 84 23.65 8.15 -6.21
CA PRO A 84 23.00 7.81 -4.95
C PRO A 84 21.94 6.70 -5.16
N PRO A 85 21.51 6.01 -4.08
CA PRO A 85 20.44 5.02 -4.18
C PRO A 85 19.10 5.69 -4.55
N SER A 86 18.23 4.95 -5.22
CA SER A 86 16.86 5.39 -5.48
C SER A 86 15.99 5.30 -4.22
N ARG A 87 14.88 6.05 -4.20
CA ARG A 87 13.87 5.95 -3.12
C ARG A 87 13.36 4.53 -2.91
N ASP A 88 13.16 3.77 -3.98
CA ASP A 88 12.76 2.36 -3.94
C ASP A 88 13.84 1.47 -3.29
N GLN A 89 15.12 1.66 -3.64
CA GLN A 89 16.22 0.92 -3.01
C GLN A 89 16.33 1.24 -1.50
N ILE A 90 16.12 2.49 -1.11
CA ILE A 90 16.11 2.92 0.29
C ILE A 90 14.91 2.30 1.03
N ALA A 91 13.73 2.29 0.41
CA ALA A 91 12.52 1.68 0.97
C ALA A 91 12.73 0.18 1.22
N ASN A 92 13.30 -0.53 0.24
CA ASN A 92 13.63 -1.94 0.38
C ASN A 92 14.68 -2.17 1.50
N TYR A 93 15.77 -1.39 1.51
CA TYR A 93 16.77 -1.47 2.58
C TYR A 93 16.17 -1.29 3.98
N LYS A 94 15.34 -0.25 4.18
CA LYS A 94 14.64 0.01 5.45
C LYS A 94 13.71 -1.15 5.83
N MET A 95 12.99 -1.71 4.86
CA MET A 95 12.11 -2.86 5.06
C MET A 95 12.90 -4.09 5.51
N LEU A 96 14.00 -4.43 4.84
CA LEU A 96 14.83 -5.58 5.19
C LEU A 96 15.38 -5.45 6.61
N GLN A 97 15.89 -4.27 6.99
CA GLN A 97 16.33 -4.00 8.36
C GLN A 97 15.19 -4.18 9.38
N LEU A 98 13.99 -3.67 9.07
CA LEU A 98 12.82 -3.80 9.93
C LEU A 98 12.41 -5.27 10.11
N VAL A 99 12.34 -6.04 9.03
CA VAL A 99 11.98 -7.47 9.06
C VAL A 99 13.01 -8.27 9.85
N MET A 100 14.31 -8.03 9.62
CA MET A 100 15.39 -8.66 10.38
C MET A 100 15.28 -8.36 11.88
N LYS A 101 14.95 -7.12 12.25
CA LYS A 101 14.77 -6.71 13.66
C LYS A 101 13.54 -7.37 14.30
N LYS A 102 12.43 -7.48 13.57
CA LYS A 102 11.17 -8.04 14.09
C LYS A 102 11.20 -9.56 14.22
N LYS A 103 11.65 -10.26 13.18
CA LYS A 103 11.59 -11.73 13.12
C LYS A 103 12.83 -12.41 13.69
N GLY A 104 13.95 -11.68 13.78
CA GLY A 104 15.22 -12.19 14.30
C GLY A 104 15.85 -13.29 13.44
N LYS A 105 16.96 -13.85 13.93
CA LYS A 105 17.78 -14.86 13.23
C LYS A 105 17.09 -16.21 13.01
N SER A 106 15.92 -16.42 13.59
CA SER A 106 15.11 -17.63 13.43
C SER A 106 14.31 -17.68 12.13
N ASP A 107 14.18 -16.55 11.42
CA ASP A 107 13.48 -16.54 10.13
C ASP A 107 14.29 -17.32 9.06
N PRO A 108 13.67 -18.25 8.31
CA PRO A 108 14.36 -19.03 7.27
C PRO A 108 15.01 -18.18 6.17
N GLN A 109 14.52 -16.96 5.94
CA GLN A 109 14.99 -16.02 4.93
C GLN A 109 15.98 -14.98 5.50
N TYR A 110 16.31 -15.04 6.80
CA TYR A 110 17.20 -14.06 7.46
C TYR A 110 18.54 -13.88 6.75
N GLU A 111 19.17 -14.99 6.31
CA GLU A 111 20.48 -14.95 5.62
C GLU A 111 20.39 -14.29 4.24
N ASP A 112 19.25 -14.40 3.56
CA ASP A 112 19.02 -13.69 2.30
C ASP A 112 18.84 -12.18 2.56
N TYR A 113 18.02 -11.80 3.55
CA TYR A 113 17.87 -10.39 3.93
C TYR A 113 19.20 -9.76 4.38
N ALA A 114 19.97 -10.45 5.22
CA ALA A 114 21.26 -9.98 5.69
C ALA A 114 22.28 -9.81 4.56
N ARG A 115 22.21 -10.65 3.53
CA ARG A 115 23.04 -10.54 2.34
C ARG A 115 22.70 -9.30 1.52
N GLU A 116 21.42 -9.00 1.36
CA GLU A 116 20.94 -7.83 0.62
C GLU A 116 21.27 -6.52 1.35
N VAL A 117 21.07 -6.46 2.67
CA VAL A 117 21.48 -5.34 3.51
C VAL A 117 22.99 -5.08 3.39
N LYS A 118 23.82 -6.12 3.55
CA LYS A 118 25.28 -5.99 3.37
C LYS A 118 25.68 -5.55 1.97
N GLN A 119 24.93 -5.96 0.95
CA GLN A 119 25.20 -5.55 -0.42
C GLN A 119 24.90 -4.06 -0.61
N PHE A 120 23.80 -3.56 -0.04
CA PHE A 120 23.48 -2.14 -0.03
C PHE A 120 24.56 -1.33 0.70
N GLU A 121 24.96 -1.78 1.90
CA GLU A 121 26.00 -1.11 2.72
C GLU A 121 27.37 -1.11 2.03
N ALA A 122 27.74 -2.20 1.35
CA ALA A 122 28.96 -2.25 0.55
C ALA A 122 28.92 -1.33 -0.67
N GLU A 123 27.74 -1.04 -1.21
CA GLU A 123 27.56 -0.20 -2.39
C GLU A 123 27.49 1.30 -2.04
N TYR A 124 26.77 1.66 -0.97
CA TYR A 124 26.47 3.06 -0.61
C TYR A 124 27.09 3.53 0.71
N GLY A 125 27.66 2.63 1.50
CA GLY A 125 28.20 2.88 2.85
C GLY A 125 27.21 2.50 3.95
N GLU A 126 27.76 2.08 5.10
CA GLU A 126 26.97 1.75 6.32
C GLU A 126 26.25 2.98 6.90
N ASP A 127 26.86 4.17 6.76
CA ASP A 127 26.35 5.44 7.29
C ASP A 127 25.71 6.33 6.20
N TRP A 128 24.99 5.76 5.23
CA TRP A 128 24.38 6.55 4.16
C TRP A 128 23.50 7.70 4.72
N GLU A 129 23.84 8.96 4.39
CA GLU A 129 23.27 10.18 5.00
C GLU A 129 22.07 10.78 4.23
N GLY A 130 21.17 9.97 3.66
CA GLY A 130 19.89 10.50 3.18
C GLY A 130 19.87 11.04 1.75
N THR A 131 20.98 11.04 1.01
CA THR A 131 20.99 11.53 -0.39
C THR A 131 20.38 10.48 -1.31
N ALA A 132 19.16 10.71 -1.79
CA ALA A 132 18.42 9.82 -2.67
C ALA A 132 18.25 10.41 -4.07
N ILE A 133 18.09 9.56 -5.08
CA ILE A 133 17.48 10.03 -6.34
C ILE A 133 15.99 10.22 -6.07
N GLU A 134 15.57 11.49 -6.07
CA GLU A 134 14.17 11.87 -6.06
C GLU A 134 13.63 11.85 -7.50
N TYR A 135 12.42 11.35 -7.62
CA TYR A 135 11.59 11.47 -8.81
C TYR A 135 10.25 12.03 -8.33
N ASP A 136 9.50 12.69 -9.21
CA ASP A 136 8.14 13.12 -8.93
C ASP A 136 7.28 11.86 -8.66
N ASP A 137 7.17 11.49 -7.39
CA ASP A 137 6.36 10.37 -6.91
C ASP A 137 5.17 10.97 -6.18
N ASP A 138 4.06 11.09 -6.90
CA ASP A 138 2.80 11.69 -6.44
C ASP A 138 2.08 10.85 -5.37
N CYS A 139 2.69 9.75 -4.91
CA CYS A 139 2.09 8.89 -3.91
C CYS A 139 2.04 9.56 -2.54
N VAL A 140 0.84 9.58 -1.93
CA VAL A 140 0.66 9.97 -0.53
C VAL A 140 1.49 9.06 0.38
N SER A 141 2.17 9.65 1.37
CA SER A 141 2.92 8.86 2.35
C SER A 141 1.95 8.17 3.33
N LEU A 142 2.07 6.84 3.45
CA LEU A 142 1.38 6.06 4.46
C LEU A 142 2.20 6.05 5.76
N PRO A 143 1.70 6.64 6.87
CA PRO A 143 2.45 6.69 8.12
C PRO A 143 2.77 5.29 8.65
N PHE A 144 3.98 5.11 9.18
CA PHE A 144 4.44 3.81 9.65
C PHE A 144 3.52 3.19 10.71
N TYR A 145 2.98 3.97 11.65
CA TYR A 145 2.06 3.44 12.67
C TYR A 145 0.76 2.87 12.06
N VAL A 146 0.31 3.41 10.93
CA VAL A 146 -0.88 2.91 10.21
C VAL A 146 -0.54 1.61 9.51
N ALA A 147 0.59 1.58 8.80
CA ALA A 147 1.10 0.37 8.16
C ALA A 147 1.37 -0.74 9.18
N ASP A 148 1.93 -0.41 10.34
CA ASP A 148 2.23 -1.35 11.43
C ASP A 148 0.96 -1.92 12.07
N ALA A 149 -0.04 -1.07 12.34
CA ALA A 149 -1.34 -1.52 12.80
C ALA A 149 -2.05 -2.42 11.76
N ALA A 150 -2.00 -2.04 10.48
CA ALA A 150 -2.55 -2.84 9.39
C ALA A 150 -1.81 -4.17 9.24
N MET A 151 -0.47 -4.21 9.37
CA MET A 151 0.33 -5.44 9.41
C MET A 151 -0.06 -6.35 10.58
N GLY A 152 -0.45 -5.78 11.72
CA GLY A 152 -0.98 -6.51 12.87
C GLY A 152 -2.43 -6.98 12.74
N GLY A 153 -3.09 -6.74 11.59
CA GLY A 153 -4.51 -7.10 11.36
C GLY A 153 -5.51 -6.14 12.01
N SER A 154 -5.10 -4.90 12.31
CA SER A 154 -5.99 -3.86 12.84
C SER A 154 -6.44 -2.91 11.72
N SER A 155 -7.42 -3.35 10.94
CA SER A 155 -8.10 -2.51 9.93
C SER A 155 -8.69 -1.22 10.50
N ARG A 156 -9.05 -1.17 11.79
CA ARG A 156 -9.64 0.02 12.42
C ARG A 156 -8.75 1.27 12.32
N THR A 157 -7.45 1.12 12.58
CA THR A 157 -6.50 2.26 12.50
C THR A 157 -6.34 2.74 11.07
N ALA A 158 -6.30 1.81 10.11
CA ALA A 158 -6.27 2.13 8.69
C ALA A 158 -7.54 2.90 8.26
N LEU A 159 -8.73 2.45 8.68
CA LEU A 159 -10.00 3.12 8.38
C LEU A 159 -10.09 4.53 8.99
N GLN A 160 -9.65 4.71 10.23
CA GLN A 160 -9.58 6.02 10.87
C GLN A 160 -8.66 6.97 10.10
N TRP A 161 -7.49 6.48 9.68
CA TRP A 161 -6.57 7.27 8.88
C TRP A 161 -7.16 7.58 7.51
N LEU A 162 -7.79 6.63 6.81
CA LEU A 162 -8.45 6.88 5.53
C LEU A 162 -9.54 7.97 5.63
N GLY A 163 -10.31 7.98 6.71
CA GLY A 163 -11.40 8.95 6.92
C GLY A 163 -10.96 10.39 7.23
N LYS A 164 -9.69 10.63 7.62
CA LYS A 164 -9.17 11.97 7.97
C LYS A 164 -8.66 12.79 6.76
N GLY A 165 -9.07 12.48 5.53
CA GLY A 165 -8.60 13.19 4.33
C GLY A 165 -9.16 12.61 3.03
N ASN A 166 -8.57 13.01 1.90
CA ASN A 166 -9.01 12.54 0.59
C ASN A 166 -8.79 11.03 0.44
N ILE A 167 -9.87 10.27 0.55
CA ILE A 167 -9.81 8.81 0.50
C ILE A 167 -9.26 8.30 -0.84
N LYS A 168 -9.59 8.94 -1.97
CA LYS A 168 -9.17 8.51 -3.31
C LYS A 168 -7.65 8.54 -3.49
N GLU A 169 -6.98 9.49 -2.83
CA GLU A 169 -5.51 9.55 -2.82
C GLU A 169 -4.93 8.60 -1.77
N ARG A 170 -5.52 8.55 -0.57
CA ARG A 170 -4.99 7.79 0.56
C ARG A 170 -5.03 6.27 0.38
N VAL A 171 -5.99 5.73 -0.38
CA VAL A 171 -6.05 4.28 -0.65
C VAL A 171 -4.83 3.76 -1.42
N ASN A 172 -4.11 4.65 -2.13
CA ASN A 172 -2.89 4.35 -2.87
C ASN A 172 -1.61 4.77 -2.12
N ALA A 173 -1.73 5.17 -0.86
CA ALA A 173 -0.59 5.61 -0.08
C ALA A 173 0.40 4.47 0.19
N LYS A 174 1.70 4.80 0.20
CA LYS A 174 2.80 3.85 0.33
C LYS A 174 3.64 4.14 1.57
N CYS A 175 4.01 3.07 2.29
CA CYS A 175 4.87 3.18 3.46
C CYS A 175 6.32 2.88 3.08
N GLU A 176 7.14 3.92 2.95
CA GLU A 176 8.55 3.79 2.54
C GLU A 176 9.35 2.88 3.49
N VAL A 177 9.12 2.97 4.80
CA VAL A 177 9.80 2.15 5.81
C VAL A 177 9.43 0.66 5.68
N ALA A 178 8.28 0.36 5.09
CA ALA A 178 7.81 -0.98 4.82
C ALA A 178 7.90 -1.33 3.33
N GLY A 179 8.94 -0.86 2.63
CA GLY A 179 9.22 -1.27 1.25
C GLY A 179 8.17 -0.78 0.26
N ASN A 180 7.62 0.41 0.51
CA ASN A 180 6.53 0.98 -0.29
C ASN A 180 5.24 0.14 -0.26
N ALA A 181 5.04 -0.70 0.77
CA ALA A 181 3.78 -1.40 0.98
C ALA A 181 2.61 -0.43 1.15
N GLY A 182 1.54 -0.67 0.40
CA GLY A 182 0.26 0.03 0.53
C GLY A 182 -0.78 -0.79 1.30
N LEU A 183 -1.89 -0.16 1.68
CA LEU A 183 -2.95 -0.81 2.47
C LEU A 183 -3.56 -2.03 1.77
N LEU A 184 -3.63 -2.04 0.44
CA LEU A 184 -4.16 -3.18 -0.33
C LEU A 184 -3.32 -4.45 -0.14
N LEU A 185 -1.99 -4.32 -0.15
CA LEU A 185 -1.08 -5.43 0.13
C LEU A 185 -1.24 -5.93 1.57
N LEU A 186 -1.25 -5.00 2.54
CA LEU A 186 -1.35 -5.35 3.96
C LEU A 186 -2.67 -6.06 4.28
N ALA A 187 -3.78 -5.58 3.73
CA ALA A 187 -5.09 -6.23 3.86
C ALA A 187 -5.10 -7.64 3.26
N ALA A 188 -4.48 -7.83 2.08
CA ALA A 188 -4.37 -9.14 1.44
C ALA A 188 -3.52 -10.12 2.24
N LEU A 189 -2.38 -9.67 2.78
CA LEU A 189 -1.52 -10.47 3.65
C LEU A 189 -2.22 -10.88 4.95
N ASN A 190 -3.14 -10.07 5.46
CA ASN A 190 -3.91 -10.38 6.67
C ASN A 190 -5.29 -11.00 6.42
N LYS A 191 -5.62 -11.31 5.16
CA LYS A 191 -6.92 -11.90 4.77
C LYS A 191 -8.12 -11.00 5.15
N GLU A 192 -7.91 -9.69 5.22
CA GLU A 192 -8.95 -8.70 5.48
C GLU A 192 -9.70 -8.36 4.19
N TYR A 193 -10.49 -9.31 3.70
CA TYR A 193 -11.14 -9.24 2.39
C TYR A 193 -12.10 -8.05 2.24
N ASP A 194 -12.84 -7.72 3.30
CA ASP A 194 -13.72 -6.55 3.27
C ASP A 194 -12.92 -5.24 3.19
N LEU A 195 -11.73 -5.18 3.82
CA LEU A 195 -10.86 -4.02 3.68
C LEU A 195 -10.30 -3.93 2.27
N MET A 196 -9.88 -5.05 1.67
CA MET A 196 -9.46 -5.06 0.26
C MET A 196 -10.57 -4.53 -0.65
N THR A 197 -11.79 -5.05 -0.50
CA THR A 197 -12.95 -4.60 -1.26
C THR A 197 -13.23 -3.12 -1.05
N TYR A 198 -13.21 -2.64 0.20
CA TYR A 198 -13.40 -1.23 0.51
C TYR A 198 -12.36 -0.33 -0.15
N LEU A 199 -11.08 -0.72 -0.12
CA LEU A 199 -9.99 0.02 -0.77
C LEU A 199 -10.20 0.10 -2.29
N LEU A 200 -10.52 -1.03 -2.94
CA LEU A 200 -10.76 -1.11 -4.39
C LEU A 200 -11.98 -0.29 -4.82
N LEU A 201 -13.08 -0.36 -4.06
CA LEU A 201 -14.27 0.48 -4.27
C LEU A 201 -13.95 1.98 -4.21
N ASN A 202 -12.93 2.37 -3.43
CA ASN A 202 -12.51 3.76 -3.28
C ASN A 202 -11.36 4.16 -4.23
N GLY A 203 -11.04 3.32 -5.23
CA GLY A 203 -10.06 3.64 -6.27
C GLY A 203 -8.63 3.23 -5.95
N ALA A 204 -8.43 2.25 -5.05
CA ALA A 204 -7.12 1.63 -4.92
C ALA A 204 -6.70 1.02 -6.25
N ASP A 205 -5.47 1.31 -6.67
CA ASP A 205 -4.84 0.70 -7.83
C ASP A 205 -4.60 -0.78 -7.52
N VAL A 206 -5.36 -1.64 -8.21
CA VAL A 206 -5.26 -3.09 -8.10
C VAL A 206 -3.85 -3.61 -8.46
N ASN A 207 -3.11 -2.85 -9.27
CA ASN A 207 -1.77 -3.17 -9.75
C ASN A 207 -0.67 -2.40 -9.01
N ILE A 208 -0.99 -1.78 -7.87
CA ILE A 208 0.00 -1.07 -7.05
C ILE A 208 1.21 -1.97 -6.74
N THR A 209 2.40 -1.40 -6.92
CA THR A 209 3.67 -2.11 -6.75
C THR A 209 4.44 -1.62 -5.52
N ASP A 210 5.18 -2.55 -4.92
CA ASP A 210 6.14 -2.30 -3.85
C ASP A 210 7.47 -1.70 -4.39
N SER A 211 8.46 -1.58 -3.52
CA SER A 211 9.80 -1.08 -3.88
C SER A 211 10.56 -1.97 -4.88
N ASP A 212 10.22 -3.25 -4.97
CA ASP A 212 10.81 -4.18 -5.95
C ASP A 212 10.03 -4.19 -7.28
N GLY A 213 8.96 -3.40 -7.37
CA GLY A 213 8.11 -3.33 -8.55
C GLY A 213 7.25 -4.57 -8.71
N SER A 214 6.98 -5.29 -7.61
CA SER A 214 6.10 -6.44 -7.56
C SER A 214 4.67 -5.98 -7.25
N SER A 215 3.69 -6.39 -8.05
CA SER A 215 2.29 -6.08 -7.75
C SER A 215 1.80 -6.85 -6.53
N VAL A 216 0.70 -6.39 -5.92
CA VAL A 216 0.05 -7.11 -4.81
C VAL A 216 -0.22 -8.57 -5.17
N LEU A 217 -0.69 -8.83 -6.41
CA LEU A 217 -0.95 -10.18 -6.90
C LEU A 217 0.33 -11.03 -6.91
N THR A 218 1.46 -10.50 -7.38
CA THR A 218 2.76 -11.21 -7.38
C THR A 218 3.19 -11.59 -5.96
N LEU A 219 3.07 -10.65 -5.01
CA LEU A 219 3.53 -10.84 -3.64
C LEU A 219 2.70 -11.89 -2.88
N ILE A 220 1.37 -11.89 -3.02
CA ILE A 220 0.53 -12.86 -2.32
C ILE A 220 0.65 -14.28 -2.90
N CYS A 221 0.99 -14.42 -4.18
CA CYS A 221 1.18 -15.72 -4.83
C CYS A 221 2.45 -16.43 -4.37
N GLY A 222 3.45 -15.69 -3.88
CA GLY A 222 4.66 -16.24 -3.28
C GLY A 222 4.52 -16.66 -1.81
N SER A 223 3.34 -16.47 -1.20
CA SER A 223 3.08 -16.84 0.19
C SER A 223 2.74 -18.32 0.33
N THR A 224 3.18 -18.94 1.43
CA THR A 224 2.84 -20.33 1.77
C THR A 224 1.44 -20.48 2.35
N GLU A 225 0.78 -19.39 2.71
CA GLU A 225 -0.58 -19.41 3.22
C GLU A 225 -1.62 -19.44 2.09
N ASP A 226 -2.76 -20.09 2.34
CA ASP A 226 -3.90 -19.99 1.43
C ASP A 226 -4.45 -18.56 1.40
N LYS A 227 -4.16 -17.86 0.29
CA LYS A 227 -4.65 -16.53 -0.08
C LYS A 227 -5.62 -16.57 -1.27
N SER A 228 -6.26 -17.72 -1.53
CA SER A 228 -7.11 -17.92 -2.71
C SER A 228 -8.23 -16.87 -2.86
N THR A 229 -8.87 -16.49 -1.76
CA THR A 229 -9.89 -15.43 -1.77
C THR A 229 -9.31 -14.07 -2.16
N ALA A 230 -8.13 -13.70 -1.64
CA ALA A 230 -7.47 -12.45 -2.02
C ALA A 230 -7.09 -12.43 -3.50
N VAL A 231 -6.56 -13.55 -4.03
CA VAL A 231 -6.26 -13.71 -5.46
C VAL A 231 -7.51 -13.54 -6.32
N LYS A 232 -8.62 -14.21 -5.95
CA LYS A 232 -9.90 -14.08 -6.67
C LYS A 232 -10.44 -12.65 -6.66
N ILE A 233 -10.35 -11.95 -5.52
CA ILE A 233 -10.74 -10.53 -5.44
C ILE A 233 -9.88 -9.73 -6.43
N LEU A 234 -8.56 -9.78 -6.32
CA LEU A 234 -7.66 -9.00 -7.18
C LEU A 234 -7.88 -9.29 -8.68
N LEU A 235 -7.92 -10.56 -9.10
CA LEU A 235 -8.12 -10.95 -10.50
C LEU A 235 -9.44 -10.42 -11.04
N SER A 236 -10.50 -10.46 -10.24
CA SER A 236 -11.81 -9.97 -10.66
C SER A 236 -11.90 -8.45 -10.79
N TRP A 237 -10.98 -7.72 -10.16
CA TRP A 237 -10.78 -6.28 -10.31
C TRP A 237 -9.74 -5.94 -11.40
N GLY A 238 -9.32 -6.93 -12.19
CA GLY A 238 -8.42 -6.70 -13.31
C GLY A 238 -6.94 -6.71 -12.94
N ALA A 239 -6.56 -7.32 -11.81
CA ALA A 239 -5.16 -7.45 -11.44
C ALA A 239 -4.32 -8.10 -12.54
N GLU A 240 -3.09 -7.62 -12.64
CA GLU A 240 -2.05 -8.05 -13.55
C GLU A 240 -0.79 -8.36 -12.73
N ILE A 241 0.05 -9.20 -13.31
CA ILE A 241 1.30 -9.60 -12.66
C ILE A 241 2.38 -8.60 -13.08
N PHE A 242 2.95 -7.92 -12.09
CA PHE A 242 4.13 -7.10 -12.27
C PHE A 242 5.28 -7.71 -11.47
N ALA A 243 6.45 -7.76 -12.09
CA ALA A 243 7.70 -8.13 -11.45
C ALA A 243 8.81 -7.23 -11.99
N GLU A 244 9.67 -6.73 -11.12
CA GLU A 244 10.75 -5.78 -11.49
C GLU A 244 10.18 -4.55 -12.24
N GLY A 245 8.97 -4.12 -11.87
CA GLY A 245 8.26 -2.95 -12.40
C GLY A 245 7.78 -3.06 -13.82
N ARG A 246 7.81 -4.26 -14.41
CA ARG A 246 7.27 -4.53 -15.74
C ARG A 246 6.16 -5.55 -15.63
N ARG A 247 5.13 -5.38 -16.48
CA ARG A 247 4.11 -6.40 -16.64
C ARG A 247 4.78 -7.64 -17.20
N VAL A 248 4.58 -8.76 -16.53
CA VAL A 248 5.07 -10.07 -16.97
C VAL A 248 3.88 -10.94 -17.29
N SER A 249 4.04 -11.80 -18.28
CA SER A 249 3.03 -12.82 -18.54
C SER A 249 2.99 -13.80 -17.36
N SER A 250 1.83 -14.43 -17.16
CA SER A 250 1.66 -15.44 -16.11
C SER A 250 2.61 -16.64 -16.25
N GLN A 251 3.04 -16.94 -17.48
CA GLN A 251 4.00 -18.00 -17.81
C GLN A 251 5.46 -17.64 -17.44
N GLU A 252 5.81 -16.36 -17.36
CA GLU A 252 7.15 -15.87 -17.01
C GLU A 252 7.38 -15.78 -15.49
N MET A 253 6.38 -16.13 -14.69
CA MET A 253 6.45 -16.08 -13.24
C MET A 253 7.54 -17.05 -12.73
N LYS A 254 8.65 -16.50 -12.23
CA LYS A 254 9.83 -17.27 -11.80
C LYS A 254 9.57 -18.17 -10.59
N HIS A 255 8.59 -17.83 -9.75
CA HIS A 255 8.21 -18.58 -8.57
C HIS A 255 6.94 -19.38 -8.87
N PRO A 256 6.97 -20.72 -8.76
CA PRO A 256 5.78 -21.51 -8.98
C PRO A 256 4.74 -21.18 -7.92
N VAL A 257 3.50 -20.98 -8.37
CA VAL A 257 2.35 -21.04 -7.48
C VAL A 257 2.19 -22.50 -7.09
N ASP A 258 2.60 -22.87 -5.87
CA ASP A 258 2.58 -24.27 -5.41
C ASP A 258 1.17 -24.88 -5.41
N ASN A 259 0.15 -24.02 -5.36
CA ASN A 259 -1.25 -24.40 -5.42
C ASN A 259 -1.74 -24.49 -6.87
N ALA A 260 -1.98 -25.72 -7.36
CA ALA A 260 -2.46 -25.98 -8.71
C ALA A 260 -3.77 -25.25 -9.08
N ALA A 261 -4.69 -25.05 -8.13
CA ALA A 261 -5.92 -24.32 -8.37
C ALA A 261 -5.67 -22.82 -8.60
N LEU A 262 -4.73 -22.23 -7.84
CA LEU A 262 -4.32 -20.84 -8.04
C LEU A 262 -3.48 -20.67 -9.31
N ALA A 263 -2.62 -21.65 -9.62
CA ALA A 263 -1.91 -21.67 -10.88
C ALA A 263 -2.89 -21.68 -12.07
N ASN A 264 -3.96 -22.47 -12.00
CA ASN A 264 -4.99 -22.51 -13.04
C ASN A 264 -5.70 -21.15 -13.23
N LEU A 265 -6.02 -20.46 -12.12
CA LEU A 265 -6.60 -19.12 -12.13
C LEU A 265 -5.65 -18.10 -12.77
N ILE A 266 -4.37 -18.10 -12.39
CA ILE A 266 -3.41 -17.05 -12.77
C ILE A 266 -2.83 -17.27 -14.16
N LEU A 267 -2.59 -18.54 -14.54
CA LEU A 267 -1.96 -18.90 -15.82
C LEU A 267 -2.91 -18.78 -17.00
N SER A 268 -4.23 -18.88 -16.77
CA SER A 268 -5.22 -18.69 -17.82
C SER A 268 -5.59 -17.23 -18.01
N GLU A 269 -5.93 -16.85 -19.24
CA GLU A 269 -6.19 -15.45 -19.59
C GLU A 269 -7.38 -14.85 -18.81
N LEU A 270 -8.44 -15.64 -18.67
CA LEU A 270 -9.68 -15.23 -18.01
C LEU A 270 -9.84 -15.76 -16.59
N GLY A 271 -8.93 -16.61 -16.10
CA GLY A 271 -9.06 -17.24 -14.79
C GLY A 271 -9.18 -16.23 -13.64
N GLY A 272 -10.19 -16.42 -12.79
CA GLY A 272 -10.47 -15.53 -11.66
C GLY A 272 -11.04 -14.17 -12.03
N ARG A 273 -11.06 -13.83 -13.32
CA ARG A 273 -11.53 -12.53 -13.79
C ARG A 273 -13.04 -12.51 -13.88
N ARG A 274 -13.60 -11.31 -13.75
CA ARG A 274 -15.00 -11.05 -14.09
C ARG A 274 -15.08 -10.89 -15.61
N CYS A 275 -16.07 -11.54 -16.20
CA CYS A 275 -16.31 -11.54 -17.63
C CYS A 275 -17.79 -11.25 -17.90
N LYS A 276 -18.08 -10.82 -19.13
CA LYS A 276 -19.41 -10.71 -19.68
C LYS A 276 -19.63 -11.85 -20.67
N ILE A 277 -20.78 -12.50 -20.59
CA ILE A 277 -21.17 -13.55 -21.53
C ILE A 277 -21.64 -12.87 -22.81
N VAL A 278 -20.89 -13.01 -23.90
CA VAL A 278 -21.19 -12.38 -25.20
C VAL A 278 -21.98 -13.27 -26.14
N SER A 279 -21.83 -14.59 -25.99
CA SER A 279 -22.65 -15.59 -26.65
C SER A 279 -22.90 -16.75 -25.70
N ALA A 280 -24.06 -17.39 -25.82
CA ALA A 280 -24.39 -18.56 -25.04
C ALA A 280 -24.47 -19.79 -25.95
N PRO A 281 -23.96 -20.95 -25.51
CA PRO A 281 -24.21 -22.20 -26.22
C PRO A 281 -25.69 -22.58 -26.10
N ASN A 282 -26.34 -22.82 -27.25
CA ASN A 282 -27.75 -23.22 -27.38
C ASN A 282 -28.75 -22.13 -26.89
N THR A 283 -30.04 -22.49 -26.74
CA THR A 283 -31.22 -21.63 -26.48
C THR A 283 -31.20 -20.80 -25.18
N ARG A 284 -30.03 -20.48 -24.62
CA ARG A 284 -29.81 -19.73 -23.38
C ARG A 284 -29.48 -18.26 -23.67
N ASP A 285 -30.22 -17.67 -24.60
CA ASP A 285 -30.09 -16.24 -24.94
C ASP A 285 -30.33 -15.33 -23.71
N ASP A 286 -30.99 -15.87 -22.67
CA ASP A 286 -31.20 -15.22 -21.38
C ASP A 286 -29.90 -14.95 -20.58
N LEU A 287 -28.78 -15.58 -20.96
CA LEU A 287 -27.48 -15.38 -20.33
C LEU A 287 -26.63 -14.31 -21.03
N VAL A 288 -26.94 -14.01 -22.30
CA VAL A 288 -26.17 -13.03 -23.07
C VAL A 288 -26.28 -11.66 -22.42
N GLY A 289 -25.13 -11.04 -22.17
CA GLY A 289 -25.01 -9.76 -21.50
C GLY A 289 -24.88 -9.84 -19.97
N LYS A 290 -25.14 -10.99 -19.35
CA LYS A 290 -24.89 -11.20 -17.91
C LYS A 290 -23.40 -11.31 -17.63
N THR A 291 -23.04 -11.02 -16.39
CA THR A 291 -21.66 -11.13 -15.91
C THR A 291 -21.45 -12.43 -15.14
N CYS A 292 -20.22 -12.93 -15.19
CA CYS A 292 -19.79 -14.13 -14.50
C CYS A 292 -18.37 -13.96 -13.98
N VAL A 293 -18.01 -14.75 -12.97
CA VAL A 293 -16.61 -14.88 -12.52
C VAL A 293 -16.08 -16.22 -13.00
N VAL A 294 -14.92 -16.22 -13.63
CA VAL A 294 -14.29 -17.44 -14.13
C VAL A 294 -13.58 -18.15 -12.98
N GLY A 295 -13.93 -19.41 -12.73
CA GLY A 295 -13.33 -20.25 -11.69
C GLY A 295 -12.02 -20.91 -12.14
N GLY A 296 -11.91 -21.32 -13.40
CA GLY A 296 -10.71 -21.96 -13.91
C GLY A 296 -10.84 -22.44 -15.36
N HIS A 297 -9.71 -22.70 -15.99
CA HIS A 297 -9.60 -23.23 -17.34
C HIS A 297 -9.41 -24.76 -17.34
N ILE A 298 -10.27 -25.46 -18.06
CA ILE A 298 -10.17 -26.91 -18.27
C ILE A 298 -9.40 -27.15 -19.57
N THR A 299 -8.12 -27.48 -19.44
CA THR A 299 -7.20 -27.62 -20.58
C THR A 299 -7.63 -28.66 -21.61
N ASN A 300 -8.32 -29.72 -21.18
CA ASN A 300 -8.70 -30.82 -22.07
C ASN A 300 -9.88 -30.46 -23.00
N SER A 301 -10.76 -29.56 -22.56
CA SER A 301 -11.93 -29.11 -23.35
C SER A 301 -11.79 -27.70 -23.90
N SER A 302 -10.73 -26.96 -23.54
CA SER A 302 -10.55 -25.53 -23.85
C SER A 302 -11.74 -24.68 -23.39
N GLN A 303 -12.38 -25.09 -22.29
CA GLN A 303 -13.54 -24.41 -21.70
C GLN A 303 -13.17 -23.86 -20.33
N TYR A 304 -13.87 -22.80 -19.96
CA TYR A 304 -13.81 -22.19 -18.65
C TYR A 304 -15.00 -22.63 -17.81
N GLU A 305 -14.73 -23.01 -16.56
CA GLU A 305 -15.75 -23.04 -15.53
C GLU A 305 -16.06 -21.61 -15.13
N VAL A 306 -17.32 -21.20 -15.30
CA VAL A 306 -17.78 -19.86 -14.94
C VAL A 306 -18.95 -19.94 -13.97
N THR A 307 -19.02 -19.01 -13.04
CA THR A 307 -20.15 -18.84 -12.14
C THR A 307 -20.84 -17.53 -12.48
N VAL A 308 -22.10 -17.60 -12.90
CA VAL A 308 -22.92 -16.42 -13.21
C VAL A 308 -23.23 -15.66 -11.92
N GLU A 309 -23.04 -14.35 -11.94
CA GLU A 309 -23.31 -13.52 -10.75
C GLU A 309 -24.81 -13.52 -10.41
N PHE A 310 -25.14 -13.44 -9.12
CA PHE A 310 -26.49 -13.44 -8.53
C PHE A 310 -27.30 -14.74 -8.65
N THR A 311 -27.18 -15.50 -9.75
CA THR A 311 -27.83 -16.82 -9.87
C THR A 311 -27.00 -17.94 -9.27
N ASN A 312 -25.68 -17.73 -9.12
CA ASN A 312 -24.70 -18.75 -8.70
C ASN A 312 -24.75 -20.03 -9.57
N GLU A 313 -25.21 -19.90 -10.81
CA GLU A 313 -25.24 -20.99 -11.79
C GLU A 313 -23.82 -21.21 -12.33
N SER A 314 -23.32 -22.45 -12.25
CA SER A 314 -22.04 -22.83 -12.83
C SER A 314 -22.21 -23.38 -14.25
N LEU A 315 -21.42 -22.88 -15.19
CA LEU A 315 -21.47 -23.23 -16.61
C LEU A 315 -20.08 -23.54 -17.14
N LEU A 316 -20.03 -24.29 -18.25
CA LEU A 316 -18.82 -24.51 -19.03
C LEU A 316 -18.94 -23.73 -20.34
N LEU A 317 -18.11 -22.69 -20.49
CA LEU A 317 -18.13 -21.82 -21.67
C LEU A 317 -16.76 -21.81 -22.33
N GLY A 318 -16.73 -21.89 -23.67
CA GLY A 318 -15.49 -21.65 -24.42
C GLY A 318 -15.05 -20.19 -24.33
N ALA A 319 -13.77 -19.91 -24.58
CA ALA A 319 -13.19 -18.58 -24.54
C ALA A 319 -13.94 -17.58 -25.45
N GLU A 320 -14.45 -18.06 -26.59
CA GLU A 320 -15.20 -17.30 -27.58
C GLU A 320 -16.55 -16.76 -27.05
N ASN A 321 -17.05 -17.31 -25.96
CA ASN A 321 -18.32 -16.91 -25.34
C ASN A 321 -18.14 -15.83 -24.27
N LEU A 322 -16.89 -15.48 -23.94
CA LEU A 322 -16.55 -14.64 -22.81
C LEU A 322 -15.75 -13.42 -23.26
N GLU A 323 -16.14 -12.27 -22.75
CA GLU A 323 -15.36 -11.03 -22.88
C GLU A 323 -14.90 -10.59 -21.48
N ARG A 324 -13.61 -10.27 -21.33
CA ARG A 324 -13.08 -9.75 -20.06
C ARG A 324 -13.80 -8.45 -19.69
N TYR A 325 -14.36 -8.42 -18.48
CA TYR A 325 -15.15 -7.30 -17.97
C TYR A 325 -14.89 -7.14 -16.46
N ASP A 326 -13.73 -6.55 -16.15
CA ASP A 326 -13.26 -6.41 -14.77
C ASP A 326 -14.18 -5.49 -13.95
N ARG A 327 -14.18 -5.70 -12.62
CA ARG A 327 -14.88 -4.82 -11.69
C ARG A 327 -14.30 -3.41 -11.70
N THR A 328 -15.17 -2.44 -11.50
CA THR A 328 -14.80 -1.03 -11.32
C THR A 328 -15.54 -0.47 -10.10
N PRO A 329 -15.12 0.67 -9.53
CA PRO A 329 -15.88 1.34 -8.49
C PRO A 329 -17.35 1.62 -8.89
N GLN A 330 -17.62 1.82 -10.18
CA GLN A 330 -18.95 2.09 -10.73
C GLN A 330 -19.78 0.82 -11.00
N ASP A 331 -19.13 -0.32 -11.24
CA ASP A 331 -19.77 -1.62 -11.48
C ASP A 331 -19.03 -2.73 -10.71
N PRO A 332 -19.15 -2.75 -9.37
CA PRO A 332 -18.40 -3.70 -8.54
C PRO A 332 -19.12 -5.05 -8.34
N GLY A 333 -20.44 -5.10 -8.52
CA GLY A 333 -21.28 -6.29 -8.25
C GLY A 333 -21.52 -6.59 -6.75
N TYR A 334 -20.84 -5.87 -5.86
CA TYR A 334 -21.04 -5.88 -4.41
C TYR A 334 -20.58 -4.54 -3.83
N PHE A 335 -20.99 -4.22 -2.60
CA PHE A 335 -20.57 -2.98 -1.98
C PHE A 335 -20.15 -3.19 -0.52
N VAL A 336 -19.09 -2.50 -0.09
CA VAL A 336 -18.69 -2.46 1.31
C VAL A 336 -18.61 -1.00 1.71
N GLU A 337 -19.40 -0.60 2.70
CA GLU A 337 -19.34 0.74 3.29
C GLU A 337 -18.53 0.74 4.58
N CYS A 338 -17.92 1.88 4.92
CA CYS A 338 -17.33 2.10 6.24
C CYS A 338 -18.27 2.97 7.07
N LYS A 339 -18.75 2.46 8.21
CA LYS A 339 -19.50 3.22 9.21
C LYS A 339 -18.84 3.08 10.57
N ASN A 340 -18.51 4.21 11.21
CA ASN A 340 -17.86 4.23 12.53
C ASN A 340 -16.59 3.36 12.59
N ASN A 341 -15.76 3.39 11.53
CA ASN A 341 -14.55 2.57 11.38
C ASN A 341 -14.83 1.05 11.39
N ARG A 342 -16.03 0.64 10.97
CA ARG A 342 -16.40 -0.76 10.73
C ARG A 342 -16.87 -0.92 9.30
N LEU A 343 -16.43 -2.01 8.68
CA LEU A 343 -16.82 -2.36 7.33
C LEU A 343 -18.12 -3.16 7.37
N ILE A 344 -19.07 -2.76 6.53
CA ILE A 344 -20.38 -3.39 6.41
C ILE A 344 -20.56 -3.77 4.95
N ARG A 345 -20.65 -5.07 4.70
CA ARG A 345 -20.94 -5.61 3.37
C ARG A 345 -22.43 -5.47 3.06
N ARG A 346 -22.72 -5.05 1.83
CA ARG A 346 -24.04 -5.09 1.20
C ARG A 346 -23.97 -5.97 -0.04
N ASP A 347 -24.88 -6.93 -0.08
CA ASP A 347 -25.14 -7.75 -1.25
C ASP A 347 -26.40 -7.22 -1.96
N PHE A 348 -26.52 -7.51 -3.25
CA PHE A 348 -27.61 -7.05 -4.12
C PHE A 348 -28.27 -8.26 -4.79
N GLU A 349 -29.47 -8.07 -5.35
CA GLU A 349 -30.16 -9.11 -6.12
C GLU A 349 -29.73 -9.11 -7.60
N SER A 350 -29.13 -8.01 -8.08
CA SER A 350 -28.64 -7.87 -9.45
C SER A 350 -27.50 -6.85 -9.59
N ASN A 351 -26.77 -6.89 -10.72
CA ASN A 351 -25.79 -5.85 -11.05
C ASN A 351 -26.47 -4.50 -11.30
N GLU A 352 -27.66 -4.50 -11.88
CA GLU A 352 -28.43 -3.30 -12.17
C GLU A 352 -28.77 -2.56 -10.88
N GLU A 353 -29.21 -3.29 -9.85
CA GLU A 353 -29.46 -2.74 -8.51
C GLU A 353 -28.16 -2.22 -7.87
N CYS A 354 -27.07 -3.00 -7.95
CA CYS A 354 -25.77 -2.57 -7.43
C CYS A 354 -25.27 -1.28 -8.09
N ARG A 355 -25.35 -1.18 -9.43
CA ARG A 355 -24.97 0.02 -10.18
C ARG A 355 -25.88 1.20 -9.85
N ALA A 356 -27.18 0.98 -9.70
CA ALA A 356 -28.12 2.04 -9.31
C ALA A 356 -27.81 2.58 -7.92
N PHE A 357 -27.50 1.69 -6.96
CA PHE A 357 -27.08 2.09 -5.62
C PHE A 357 -25.79 2.93 -5.65
N VAL A 358 -24.77 2.46 -6.35
CA VAL A 358 -23.49 3.18 -6.49
C VAL A 358 -23.68 4.54 -7.17
N ALA A 359 -24.49 4.61 -8.23
CA ALA A 359 -24.80 5.86 -8.91
C ALA A 359 -25.55 6.85 -8.00
N GLY A 360 -26.41 6.35 -7.11
CA GLY A 360 -27.12 7.15 -6.11
C GLY A 360 -26.20 7.83 -5.10
N LEU A 361 -25.09 7.18 -4.71
CA LEU A 361 -24.12 7.77 -3.78
C LEU A 361 -23.42 9.01 -4.35
N GLY A 362 -23.18 9.04 -5.67
CA GLY A 362 -22.53 10.17 -6.34
C GLY A 362 -23.43 11.39 -6.56
N ALA A 363 -24.76 11.23 -6.48
CA ALA A 363 -25.71 12.33 -6.64
C ALA A 363 -25.81 13.20 -5.37
N ASP A 364 -25.53 12.63 -4.20
CA ASP A 364 -25.55 13.32 -2.90
C ASP A 364 -24.19 13.95 -2.53
N GLU A 365 -23.10 13.64 -3.24
CA GLU A 365 -21.78 14.31 -3.11
C GLU A 365 -21.76 15.75 -3.71
N GLY A 366 -22.92 16.38 -3.92
CA GLY A 366 -23.08 17.83 -3.95
C GLY A 366 -23.12 18.47 -2.56
N GLY A 367 -23.07 17.68 -1.49
CA GLY A 367 -22.97 18.13 -0.11
C GLY A 367 -22.12 17.17 0.70
N PHE A 368 -20.80 17.32 0.63
CA PHE A 368 -19.98 16.94 1.77
C PHE A 368 -20.50 17.75 2.95
N VAL A 369 -21.17 17.08 3.90
CA VAL A 369 -21.21 17.63 5.26
C VAL A 369 -19.75 17.68 5.67
N GLU A 370 -19.14 18.86 5.55
CA GLU A 370 -17.95 19.19 6.31
C GLU A 370 -18.28 18.81 7.75
N VAL A 371 -17.71 17.70 8.20
CA VAL A 371 -17.64 17.45 9.63
C VAL A 371 -16.77 18.56 10.14
N ASP A 372 -17.41 19.55 10.77
CA ASP A 372 -16.77 20.69 11.41
C ASP A 372 -15.56 20.16 12.20
N PRO A 373 -14.33 20.52 11.82
CA PRO A 373 -13.12 20.01 12.47
C PRO A 373 -13.09 20.40 13.95
N ASP A 374 -13.90 21.38 14.36
CA ASP A 374 -14.04 21.82 15.74
C ASP A 374 -15.20 21.13 16.48
N ALA A 375 -15.94 20.19 15.86
CA ALA A 375 -17.05 19.51 16.51
C ALA A 375 -16.62 18.68 17.73
N GLU A 376 -15.44 18.05 17.66
CA GLU A 376 -14.85 17.30 18.78
C GLU A 376 -14.41 18.25 19.90
N ALA A 377 -13.77 19.37 19.55
CA ALA A 377 -13.38 20.40 20.51
C ALA A 377 -14.59 21.09 21.17
N LYS A 378 -15.68 21.32 20.42
CA LYS A 378 -16.94 21.86 20.94
C LYS A 378 -17.65 20.86 21.87
N ALA A 379 -17.60 19.57 21.55
CA ALA A 379 -18.14 18.53 22.42
C ALA A 379 -17.33 18.39 23.72
N GLU A 380 -16.00 18.48 23.64
CA GLU A 380 -15.12 18.50 24.82
C GLU A 380 -15.35 19.75 25.68
N GLN A 381 -15.47 20.93 25.06
CA GLN A 381 -15.78 22.17 25.78
C GLN A 381 -17.16 22.11 26.44
N ALA A 382 -18.18 21.62 25.74
CA ALA A 382 -19.52 21.46 26.31
C ALA A 382 -19.55 20.44 27.47
N ALA A 383 -18.73 19.39 27.40
CA ALA A 383 -18.58 18.44 28.49
C ALA A 383 -17.86 19.07 29.70
N ALA A 384 -16.83 19.88 29.46
CA ALA A 384 -16.14 20.62 30.52
C ALA A 384 -17.07 21.65 31.19
N ASP A 385 -17.86 22.38 30.41
CA ASP A 385 -18.82 23.36 30.93
C ASP A 385 -19.92 22.68 31.78
N LEU A 386 -20.39 21.50 31.37
CA LEU A 386 -21.34 20.69 32.15
C LEU A 386 -20.72 20.16 33.46
N LEU A 387 -19.44 19.77 33.46
CA LEU A 387 -18.75 19.34 34.67
C LEU A 387 -18.58 20.50 35.66
N ALA A 388 -18.34 21.71 35.14
CA ALA A 388 -18.26 22.94 35.93
C ALA A 388 -19.62 23.34 36.51
N GLU A 389 -20.71 23.24 35.74
CA GLU A 389 -22.07 23.46 36.25
C GLU A 389 -22.47 22.46 37.33
N LEU A 390 -21.97 21.22 37.26
CA LEU A 390 -22.20 20.18 38.26
C LEU A 390 -21.23 20.27 39.46
N GLY A 391 -20.27 21.20 39.45
CA GLY A 391 -19.31 21.42 40.52
C GLY A 391 -18.34 20.26 40.75
N LEU A 392 -17.96 19.54 39.68
CA LEU A 392 -17.12 18.34 39.74
C LEU A 392 -15.67 18.59 39.28
N ASP A 393 -15.23 19.84 39.20
CA ASP A 393 -13.93 20.24 38.62
C ASP A 393 -12.69 19.81 39.44
N ASP A 394 -12.84 19.43 40.71
CA ASP A 394 -11.72 19.29 41.66
C ASP A 394 -11.29 17.85 42.00
N LEU A 395 -11.48 16.87 41.10
CA LEU A 395 -10.90 15.53 41.29
C LEU A 395 -9.61 15.35 40.48
N GLU A 396 -8.56 16.09 40.85
CA GLU A 396 -7.19 15.80 40.44
C GLU A 396 -6.55 14.68 41.28
N ASP A 397 -5.89 13.78 40.57
CA ASP A 397 -5.08 12.65 41.04
C ASP A 397 -3.74 13.15 41.66
N PRO A 398 -3.38 12.85 42.93
CA PRO A 398 -2.13 13.32 43.51
C PRO A 398 -0.99 12.33 43.24
N GLY A 399 -0.14 12.65 42.26
CA GLY A 399 1.08 11.89 41.97
C GLY A 399 2.33 12.75 41.87
N SER A 400 2.98 13.09 43.00
CA SER A 400 4.43 13.41 42.99
C SER A 400 5.17 13.13 44.31
N ASN A 401 6.28 12.40 44.16
CA ASN A 401 7.55 12.38 44.90
C ASN A 401 7.64 12.09 46.44
N ALA A 402 8.49 11.09 46.75
CA ALA A 402 8.98 10.50 48.02
C ALA A 402 9.62 11.51 49.04
N PRO A 403 9.98 11.19 50.34
CA PRO A 403 10.53 9.92 50.86
C PRO A 403 10.28 9.47 52.35
N LYS A 404 10.61 8.18 52.63
CA LYS A 404 11.17 7.56 53.88
C LYS A 404 10.43 7.69 55.25
N LYS A 405 9.93 6.54 55.78
CA LYS A 405 10.42 5.76 56.98
C LYS A 405 9.32 5.01 57.75
N TRP A 406 9.47 3.68 57.79
CA TRP A 406 9.30 2.72 58.91
C TRP A 406 8.21 2.93 59.99
N ALA A 407 7.24 1.99 60.09
CA ALA A 407 6.81 1.33 61.33
C ALA A 407 5.85 0.14 61.07
N ARG A 408 6.15 -0.99 61.71
CA ARG A 408 5.41 -2.26 61.71
C ARG A 408 4.07 -2.13 62.46
N SER A 409 3.07 -2.96 62.10
CA SER A 409 2.43 -3.95 63.01
C SER A 409 1.38 -4.81 62.29
N ALA A 410 1.36 -6.09 62.66
CA ALA A 410 0.58 -7.19 62.09
C ALA A 410 -0.91 -7.23 62.56
N PRO A 411 -1.80 -7.97 61.88
CA PRO A 411 -3.23 -8.07 62.20
C PRO A 411 -3.56 -9.12 63.28
N PRO A 412 -4.70 -9.01 64.00
CA PRO A 412 -5.12 -10.01 64.97
C PRO A 412 -5.84 -11.22 64.35
N ALA A 413 -5.65 -12.36 65.00
CA ALA A 413 -6.06 -13.70 64.61
C ALA A 413 -7.54 -14.03 64.89
N GLY A 414 -8.12 -15.02 64.17
CA GLY A 414 -9.47 -15.50 64.45
C GLY A 414 -9.98 -16.77 63.74
N LYS A 415 -9.34 -17.92 64.05
CA LYS A 415 -9.91 -19.30 64.16
C LYS A 415 -10.57 -20.04 62.97
N LYS A 416 -9.96 -21.20 62.67
CA LYS A 416 -10.40 -22.36 61.86
C LYS A 416 -11.69 -23.04 62.36
N LYS A 417 -12.49 -23.58 61.43
CA LYS A 417 -13.35 -24.77 61.64
C LYS A 417 -13.09 -25.84 60.56
N LYS A 418 -12.86 -27.07 61.01
CA LYS A 418 -12.67 -28.32 60.25
C LYS A 418 -14.00 -28.89 59.71
N ARG A 419 -13.96 -29.51 58.51
CA ARG A 419 -14.69 -30.73 58.07
C ARG A 419 -13.85 -31.29 56.90
N GLY A 420 -13.16 -32.45 56.95
CA GLY A 420 -13.65 -33.82 57.15
C GLY A 420 -14.59 -34.18 55.98
N GLY A 421 -14.30 -34.99 54.96
CA GLY A 421 -13.24 -35.95 54.66
C GLY A 421 -13.91 -37.22 54.12
N LYS A 422 -13.71 -37.61 52.85
CA LYS A 422 -13.63 -39.01 52.37
C LYS A 422 -13.38 -39.12 50.86
N LYS A 423 -12.28 -39.81 50.51
CA LYS A 423 -12.06 -40.51 49.23
C LYS A 423 -12.58 -41.94 49.35
N LYS A 424 -13.25 -42.45 48.31
CA LYS A 424 -13.24 -43.82 47.76
C LYS A 424 -13.80 -43.66 46.33
N GLY A 425 -13.25 -44.16 45.22
CA GLY A 425 -12.35 -45.28 45.00
C GLY A 425 -13.08 -46.38 44.21
N ARG A 426 -12.83 -46.45 42.90
CA ARG A 426 -12.91 -47.60 41.96
C ARG A 426 -14.21 -48.45 41.91
N LYS A 427 -14.82 -48.49 40.73
CA LYS A 427 -14.78 -49.67 39.85
C LYS A 427 -14.95 -49.24 38.40
#